data_AF-A0A959GNP4-F1
#
_entry.id   AF-A0A959GNP4-F1
#
_cell.length_a   1.000
_cell.length_b   1.000
_cell.length_c   1.000
_cell.angle_alpha   90.00
_cell.angle_beta   90.00
_cell.angle_gamma   90.00
#
_symmetry.space_group_name_H-M   'P 1'
#
loop_
_entity.id
_entity.type
_entity.pdbx_description
1 polymer ?
#
loop_
_entity_poly.entity_id
_entity_poly.type
_entity_poly.pdbx_seq_one_letter_code
_entity_poly.pdbx_strand_id
1 'polypeptide(L)'
;RFPENVVASHALATLYFQLDDKNFKTIQPFIKIPISESDYYWDHLQILQLIKKSEWEEAQIRLQSGIKNCNFFNTVQLYKRTLRFVKVQVRDFENLMEDLKEEIIIHPVDYLLRTHAYALVEEKVLAREALEGCKQFKQIKIVYDTACLLSERFDINGLPRLGLGIEELDSKIMEQELMAIATIL
;
A
#
# COMPACT_ATOMS: atom_id res chain seq x y z
N ARG A 1 21.53 -17.83 -22.07
CA ARG A 1 21.42 -16.78 -21.03
C ARG A 1 20.37 -17.26 -20.07
N PHE A 2 20.70 -17.50 -18.80
CA PHE A 2 19.70 -17.83 -17.78
C PHE A 2 18.65 -16.73 -17.82
N PRO A 3 17.34 -17.04 -17.87
CA PRO A 3 16.34 -16.00 -17.71
C PRO A 3 16.65 -15.34 -16.37
N GLU A 4 16.99 -14.06 -16.41
CA GLU A 4 17.15 -13.26 -15.20
C GLU A 4 15.92 -13.54 -14.35
N ASN A 5 16.13 -14.01 -13.13
CA ASN A 5 15.03 -14.41 -12.27
C ASN A 5 14.25 -13.14 -11.94
N VAL A 6 13.22 -12.88 -12.74
CA VAL A 6 12.37 -11.68 -12.70
C VAL A 6 11.90 -11.43 -11.27
N VAL A 7 11.53 -12.50 -10.55
CA VAL A 7 11.15 -12.45 -9.13
C VAL A 7 12.29 -11.93 -8.25
N ALA A 8 13.52 -12.40 -8.45
CA ALA A 8 14.68 -11.91 -7.70
C ALA A 8 15.02 -10.45 -8.03
N SER A 9 14.92 -10.05 -9.31
CA SER A 9 15.11 -8.65 -9.72
C SER A 9 14.03 -7.74 -9.12
N HIS A 10 12.78 -8.21 -9.05
CA HIS A 10 11.69 -7.49 -8.39
C HIS A 10 11.92 -7.36 -6.88
N ALA A 11 12.29 -8.45 -6.19
CA ALA A 11 12.59 -8.41 -4.76
C ALA A 11 13.76 -7.44 -4.47
N LEU A 12 14.80 -7.45 -5.30
CA LEU A 12 15.91 -6.52 -5.20
C LEU A 12 15.49 -5.07 -5.46
N ALA A 13 14.61 -4.82 -6.43
CA ALA A 13 14.05 -3.51 -6.68
C ALA A 13 13.19 -3.01 -5.50
N THR A 14 12.34 -3.85 -4.91
CA THR A 14 11.60 -3.49 -3.70
C THR A 14 12.55 -3.12 -2.55
N LEU A 15 13.65 -3.83 -2.37
CA LEU A 15 14.67 -3.48 -1.37
C LEU A 15 15.33 -2.13 -1.67
N TYR A 16 15.75 -1.88 -2.90
CA TYR A 16 16.31 -0.58 -3.28
C TYR A 16 15.30 0.55 -3.13
N PHE A 17 14.02 0.30 -3.42
CA PHE A 17 12.94 1.26 -3.18
C PHE A 17 12.83 1.59 -1.70
N GLN A 18 12.82 0.59 -0.82
CA GLN A 18 12.73 0.78 0.63
C GLN A 18 13.91 1.56 1.19
N LEU A 19 15.12 1.25 0.71
CA LEU A 19 16.37 1.87 1.15
C LEU A 19 16.64 3.25 0.53
N ASP A 20 15.76 3.72 -0.36
CA ASP A 20 15.96 4.93 -1.17
C ASP A 20 17.30 4.90 -1.95
N ASP A 21 17.68 3.71 -2.42
CA ASP A 21 18.95 3.48 -3.10
C ASP A 21 18.87 3.96 -4.56
N LYS A 22 19.83 4.81 -4.95
CA LYS A 22 20.06 5.28 -6.32
C LYS A 22 20.15 4.15 -7.37
N ASN A 23 20.54 2.95 -6.96
CA ASN A 23 20.64 1.76 -7.80
C ASN A 23 19.28 1.26 -8.30
N PHE A 24 18.17 1.67 -7.69
CA PHE A 24 16.82 1.30 -8.15
C PHE A 24 16.60 1.59 -9.65
N LYS A 25 17.07 2.76 -10.12
CA LYS A 25 16.93 3.17 -11.53
C LYS A 25 17.77 2.35 -12.50
N THR A 26 18.77 1.62 -12.01
CA THR A 26 19.68 0.84 -12.86
C THR A 26 19.12 -0.53 -13.24
N ILE A 27 18.19 -1.05 -12.43
CA ILE A 27 17.60 -2.39 -12.62
C ILE A 27 16.16 -2.33 -13.13
N GLN A 28 15.54 -1.15 -13.16
CA GLN A 28 14.16 -0.99 -13.57
C GLN A 28 14.05 -0.85 -15.10
N PRO A 29 13.36 -1.77 -15.79
CA PRO A 29 13.06 -1.59 -17.20
C PRO A 29 12.08 -0.43 -17.40
N PHE A 30 12.25 0.30 -18.50
CA PHE A 30 11.29 1.32 -18.91
C PHE A 30 10.07 0.66 -19.56
N ILE A 31 8.95 0.64 -18.84
CA ILE A 31 7.67 0.16 -19.36
C ILE A 31 6.85 1.33 -19.91
N LYS A 32 6.67 1.37 -21.24
CA LYS A 32 5.81 2.38 -21.88
C LYS A 32 4.34 1.99 -21.85
N ILE A 33 4.06 0.71 -22.12
CA ILE A 33 2.72 0.11 -22.12
C ILE A 33 2.88 -1.29 -21.54
N PRO A 34 2.29 -1.60 -20.38
CA PRO A 34 2.37 -2.94 -19.80
C PRO A 34 1.57 -3.94 -20.65
N ILE A 35 2.15 -5.11 -20.94
CA ILE A 35 1.50 -6.17 -21.73
C ILE A 35 1.48 -7.48 -20.94
N SER A 36 2.61 -7.82 -20.32
CA SER A 36 2.78 -9.02 -19.51
C SER A 36 2.60 -8.72 -18.01
N GLU A 37 2.39 -9.78 -17.22
CA GLU A 37 2.29 -9.66 -15.76
C GLU A 37 3.53 -9.00 -15.14
N SER A 38 4.72 -9.33 -15.66
CA SER A 38 5.98 -8.69 -15.22
C SER A 38 6.02 -7.19 -15.54
N ASP A 39 5.51 -6.77 -16.70
CA ASP A 39 5.46 -5.35 -17.05
C ASP A 39 4.59 -4.57 -16.06
N TYR A 40 3.47 -5.14 -15.64
CA TYR A 40 2.60 -4.52 -14.62
C TYR A 40 3.28 -4.49 -13.24
N TYR A 41 4.06 -5.50 -12.87
CA TYR A 41 4.85 -5.41 -11.64
C TYR A 41 5.90 -4.30 -11.70
N TRP A 42 6.56 -4.09 -12.84
CA TRP A 42 7.49 -2.99 -13.03
C TRP A 42 6.81 -1.62 -13.07
N ASP A 43 5.64 -1.54 -13.69
CA ASP A 43 4.79 -0.35 -13.71
C ASP A 43 4.35 0.04 -12.29
N HIS A 44 3.93 -0.92 -11.46
CA HIS A 44 3.63 -0.69 -10.05
C HIS A 44 4.80 -0.10 -9.28
N LEU A 45 6.00 -0.65 -9.47
CA LEU A 45 7.23 -0.11 -8.87
C LEU A 45 7.52 1.33 -9.32
N GLN A 46 7.24 1.71 -10.57
CA GLN A 46 7.34 3.10 -11.02
C GLN A 46 6.28 3.98 -10.34
N ILE A 47 5.06 3.49 -10.16
CA ILE A 47 3.99 4.21 -9.44
C ILE A 47 4.40 4.47 -7.98
N LEU A 48 5.01 3.50 -7.31
CA LEU A 48 5.51 3.69 -5.95
C LEU A 48 6.57 4.81 -5.87
N GLN A 49 7.38 5.02 -6.92
CA GLN A 49 8.30 6.16 -6.98
C GLN A 49 7.58 7.49 -7.13
N LEU A 50 6.52 7.55 -7.94
CA LEU A 50 5.68 8.76 -8.06
C LEU A 50 5.12 9.12 -6.68
N ILE A 51 4.59 8.13 -5.96
CA ILE A 51 4.09 8.27 -4.59
C ILE A 51 5.17 8.82 -3.64
N LYS A 52 6.39 8.27 -3.66
CA LYS A 52 7.50 8.78 -2.83
C LYS A 52 7.85 10.24 -3.09
N LYS A 53 7.65 10.72 -4.32
CA LYS A 53 7.87 12.11 -4.71
C LYS A 53 6.64 13.00 -4.51
N SER A 54 5.56 12.47 -3.95
CA SER A 54 4.27 13.15 -3.84
C SER A 54 3.66 13.55 -5.18
N GLU A 55 3.98 12.83 -6.26
CA GLU A 55 3.38 12.99 -7.60
C GLU A 55 2.03 12.22 -7.66
N TRP A 56 1.10 12.63 -6.78
CA TRP A 56 -0.13 11.90 -6.48
C TRP A 56 -1.07 11.75 -7.68
N GLU A 57 -1.29 12.82 -8.44
CA GLU A 57 -2.21 12.82 -9.58
C GLU A 57 -1.75 11.83 -10.66
N GLU A 58 -0.46 11.84 -11.00
CA GLU A 58 0.11 10.91 -11.98
C GLU A 58 0.05 9.46 -11.49
N ALA A 59 0.31 9.23 -10.20
CA ALA A 59 0.16 7.92 -9.59
C ALA A 59 -1.29 7.41 -9.70
N GLN A 60 -2.30 8.24 -9.41
CA GLN A 60 -3.71 7.86 -9.54
C GLN A 60 -4.09 7.51 -10.96
N ILE A 61 -3.72 8.34 -11.94
CA ILE A 61 -4.00 8.11 -13.37
C ILE A 61 -3.44 6.76 -13.81
N ARG A 62 -2.18 6.47 -13.45
CA ARG A 62 -1.54 5.20 -13.80
C ARG A 62 -2.20 4.01 -13.12
N LEU A 63 -2.55 4.12 -11.84
CA LEU A 63 -3.26 3.07 -11.10
C LEU A 63 -4.62 2.77 -11.73
N GLN A 64 -5.42 3.79 -12.03
CA GLN A 64 -6.72 3.63 -12.68
C GLN A 64 -6.59 3.00 -14.08
N SER A 65 -5.61 3.45 -14.87
CA SER A 65 -5.30 2.85 -16.17
C SER A 65 -4.92 1.38 -16.05
N GLY A 66 -4.07 1.04 -15.08
CA GLY A 66 -3.68 -0.34 -14.82
C GLY A 66 -4.84 -1.22 -14.37
N ILE A 67 -5.70 -0.75 -13.46
CA ILE A 67 -6.90 -1.47 -13.03
C ILE A 67 -7.82 -1.78 -14.21
N LYS A 68 -7.98 -0.82 -15.14
CA LYS A 68 -8.83 -0.98 -16.32
C LYS A 68 -8.27 -1.93 -17.37
N ASN A 69 -6.95 -1.93 -17.55
CA ASN A 69 -6.30 -2.60 -18.68
C ASN A 69 -5.61 -3.93 -18.29
N CYS A 70 -5.34 -4.17 -17.01
CA CYS A 70 -4.68 -5.36 -16.52
C CYS A 70 -5.65 -6.54 -16.42
N ASN A 71 -5.28 -7.67 -17.04
CA ASN A 71 -6.08 -8.91 -16.99
C ASN A 71 -5.64 -9.87 -15.86
N PHE A 72 -4.58 -9.53 -15.12
CA PHE A 72 -4.05 -10.35 -14.03
C PHE A 72 -4.72 -9.97 -12.71
N PHE A 73 -5.50 -10.88 -12.14
CA PHE A 73 -6.30 -10.63 -10.93
C PHE A 73 -5.47 -10.07 -9.77
N ASN A 74 -4.38 -10.75 -9.40
CA ASN A 74 -3.55 -10.33 -8.26
C ASN A 74 -2.97 -8.93 -8.46
N THR A 75 -2.54 -8.60 -9.68
CA THR A 75 -2.00 -7.29 -10.02
C THR A 75 -3.06 -6.20 -10.02
N VAL A 76 -4.28 -6.49 -10.50
CA VAL A 76 -5.42 -5.56 -10.35
C VAL A 76 -5.68 -5.25 -8.88
N GLN A 77 -5.62 -6.26 -8.01
CA GLN A 77 -5.85 -6.08 -6.59
C GLN A 77 -4.73 -5.28 -5.90
N LEU A 78 -3.47 -5.50 -6.32
CA LEU A 78 -2.34 -4.68 -5.89
C LEU A 78 -2.53 -3.20 -6.27
N TYR A 79 -3.02 -2.93 -7.48
CA TYR A 79 -3.27 -1.56 -7.94
C TYR A 79 -4.42 -0.93 -7.18
N LYS A 80 -5.52 -1.66 -6.95
CA LYS A 80 -6.65 -1.19 -6.12
C LYS A 80 -6.19 -0.85 -4.71
N ARG A 81 -5.38 -1.70 -4.08
CA ARG A 81 -4.79 -1.47 -2.76
C ARG A 81 -3.93 -0.21 -2.73
N THR A 82 -3.08 -0.04 -3.74
CA THR A 82 -2.22 1.14 -3.86
C THR A 82 -3.05 2.41 -4.10
N LEU A 83 -4.13 2.32 -4.87
CA LEU A 83 -5.04 3.43 -5.11
C LEU A 83 -5.77 3.85 -3.83
N ARG A 84 -6.19 2.90 -2.99
CA ARG A 84 -6.74 3.20 -1.66
C ARG A 84 -5.76 3.97 -0.79
N PHE A 85 -4.51 3.52 -0.74
CA PHE A 85 -3.45 4.25 -0.03
C PHE A 85 -3.34 5.68 -0.54
N VAL A 86 -3.28 5.88 -1.86
CA VAL A 86 -3.22 7.22 -2.44
C VAL A 86 -4.45 8.06 -2.06
N LYS A 87 -5.67 7.50 -2.13
CA LYS A 87 -6.91 8.19 -1.72
C LYS A 87 -6.89 8.59 -0.25
N VAL A 88 -6.35 7.76 0.63
CA VAL A 88 -6.11 8.10 2.05
C VAL A 88 -5.18 9.31 2.16
N GLN A 89 -4.04 9.30 1.44
CA GLN A 89 -3.06 10.39 1.50
C GLN A 89 -3.61 11.71 0.95
N VAL A 90 -4.39 11.68 -0.14
CA VAL A 90 -4.99 12.88 -0.73
C VAL A 90 -6.33 13.27 -0.11
N ARG A 91 -6.82 12.51 0.89
CA ARG A 91 -8.10 12.71 1.59
C ARG A 91 -9.33 12.68 0.66
N ASP A 92 -9.29 11.83 -0.36
CA ASP A 92 -10.43 11.58 -1.26
C ASP A 92 -11.38 10.54 -0.64
N PHE A 93 -12.03 10.93 0.46
CA PHE A 93 -12.81 10.01 1.29
C PHE A 93 -14.10 9.55 0.64
N GLU A 94 -14.73 10.36 -0.21
CA GLU A 94 -15.98 10.00 -0.89
C GLU A 94 -15.75 8.76 -1.78
N ASN A 95 -14.78 8.85 -2.69
CA ASN A 95 -14.44 7.74 -3.58
C ASN A 95 -13.77 6.57 -2.84
N LEU A 96 -13.11 6.82 -1.70
CA LEU A 96 -12.51 5.75 -0.89
C LEU A 96 -13.60 4.91 -0.22
N MET A 97 -14.61 5.54 0.35
CA MET A 97 -15.67 4.83 1.07
C MET A 97 -16.60 4.04 0.14
N GLU A 98 -16.76 4.49 -1.11
CA GLU A 98 -17.43 3.71 -2.16
C GLU A 98 -16.65 2.42 -2.48
N ASP A 99 -15.34 2.54 -2.75
CA ASP A 99 -14.47 1.39 -3.02
C ASP A 99 -14.53 0.34 -1.90
N LEU A 100 -14.56 0.78 -0.64
CA LEU A 100 -14.55 -0.13 0.51
C LEU A 100 -15.83 -0.97 0.69
N LYS A 101 -16.97 -0.51 0.16
CA LYS A 101 -18.26 -1.22 0.28
C LYS A 101 -18.35 -2.43 -0.63
N GLU A 102 -17.76 -2.34 -1.81
CA GLU A 102 -17.89 -3.36 -2.86
C GLU A 102 -16.84 -4.46 -2.78
N GLU A 103 -15.86 -4.30 -1.88
CA GLU A 103 -14.61 -5.04 -1.99
C GLU A 103 -14.47 -6.20 -1.01
N ILE A 104 -13.89 -7.29 -1.53
CA ILE A 104 -13.51 -8.48 -0.79
C ILE A 104 -12.12 -8.26 -0.19
N ILE A 105 -11.98 -8.52 1.11
CA ILE A 105 -10.68 -8.50 1.78
C ILE A 105 -9.91 -9.75 1.36
N ILE A 106 -8.79 -9.56 0.67
CA ILE A 106 -7.97 -10.65 0.12
C ILE A 106 -6.54 -10.63 0.65
N HIS A 107 -6.13 -9.56 1.33
CA HIS A 107 -4.77 -9.38 1.78
C HIS A 107 -4.69 -8.67 3.14
N PRO A 108 -3.73 -8.99 4.02
CA PRO A 108 -3.60 -8.38 5.34
C PRO A 108 -3.50 -6.84 5.32
N VAL A 109 -2.84 -6.29 4.30
CA VAL A 109 -2.69 -4.83 4.13
C VAL A 109 -4.03 -4.14 3.83
N ASP A 110 -5.01 -4.86 3.27
CA ASP A 110 -6.34 -4.28 3.04
C ASP A 110 -7.04 -3.96 4.37
N TYR A 111 -6.77 -4.73 5.45
CA TYR A 111 -7.25 -4.39 6.79
C TYR A 111 -6.61 -3.10 7.32
N LEU A 112 -5.31 -2.88 7.11
CA LEU A 112 -4.63 -1.64 7.53
C LEU A 112 -5.27 -0.41 6.90
N LEU A 113 -5.40 -0.44 5.56
CA LEU A 113 -5.96 0.70 4.82
C LEU A 113 -7.43 0.94 5.18
N ARG A 114 -8.21 -0.12 5.44
CA ARG A 114 -9.58 0.00 5.96
C ARG A 114 -9.61 0.62 7.34
N THR A 115 -8.79 0.15 8.27
CA THR A 115 -8.68 0.73 9.61
C THR A 115 -8.35 2.20 9.52
N HIS A 116 -7.34 2.58 8.72
CA HIS A 116 -6.93 3.97 8.54
C HIS A 116 -8.05 4.82 7.93
N ALA A 117 -8.68 4.34 6.85
CA ALA A 117 -9.78 5.03 6.19
C ALA A 117 -10.96 5.28 7.14
N TYR A 118 -11.47 4.23 7.79
CA TYR A 118 -12.59 4.35 8.73
C TYR A 118 -12.25 5.25 9.93
N ALA A 119 -11.02 5.20 10.41
CA ALA A 119 -10.58 6.05 11.51
C ALA A 119 -10.53 7.55 11.12
N LEU A 120 -10.10 7.87 9.90
CA LEU A 120 -10.07 9.24 9.38
C LEU A 120 -11.46 9.84 9.20
N VAL A 121 -12.46 9.02 8.88
CA VAL A 121 -13.87 9.46 8.76
C VAL A 121 -14.66 9.28 10.07
N GLU A 122 -13.97 9.04 11.18
CA GLU A 122 -14.54 8.89 12.53
C GLU A 122 -15.53 7.71 12.71
N GLU A 123 -15.50 6.73 11.81
CA GLU A 123 -16.27 5.49 11.88
C GLU A 123 -15.61 4.48 12.84
N LYS A 124 -15.56 4.81 14.13
CA LYS A 124 -14.77 4.08 15.14
C LYS A 124 -15.10 2.60 15.27
N VAL A 125 -16.36 2.21 15.05
CA VAL A 125 -16.79 0.80 15.13
C VAL A 125 -16.18 0.00 13.98
N LEU A 126 -16.32 0.49 12.75
CA LEU A 126 -15.76 -0.14 11.55
C LEU A 126 -14.22 -0.14 11.58
N ALA A 127 -13.61 0.93 12.08
CA ALA A 127 -12.16 1.00 12.27
C ALA A 127 -11.66 -0.09 13.23
N ARG A 128 -12.37 -0.32 14.34
CA ARG A 128 -12.05 -1.38 15.30
C ARG A 128 -12.24 -2.78 14.71
N GLU A 129 -13.33 -3.02 13.99
CA GLU A 129 -13.58 -4.30 13.31
C GLU A 129 -12.47 -4.63 12.30
N ALA A 130 -12.07 -3.65 11.49
CA ALA A 130 -10.94 -3.81 10.57
C ALA A 130 -9.62 -4.07 11.32
N LEU A 131 -9.39 -3.38 12.45
CA LEU A 131 -8.19 -3.55 13.27
C LEU A 131 -8.09 -4.96 13.86
N GLU A 132 -9.21 -5.57 14.27
CA GLU A 132 -9.21 -6.97 14.72
C GLU A 132 -8.77 -7.94 13.59
N GLY A 133 -9.09 -7.62 12.34
CA GLY A 133 -8.59 -8.34 11.17
C GLY A 133 -7.06 -8.32 11.08
N CYS A 134 -6.41 -7.19 11.36
CA CYS A 134 -4.95 -7.09 11.41
C CYS A 134 -4.33 -8.03 12.47
N LYS A 135 -5.01 -8.25 13.60
CA LYS A 135 -4.48 -9.09 14.69
C LYS A 135 -4.36 -10.56 14.31
N GLN A 136 -5.13 -11.02 13.33
CA GLN A 136 -5.01 -12.37 12.77
C GLN A 136 -3.66 -12.59 12.08
N PHE A 137 -2.97 -11.51 11.70
CA PHE A 137 -1.70 -11.50 10.99
C PHE A 137 -0.55 -10.96 11.84
N LYS A 138 -0.60 -11.09 13.17
CA LYS A 138 0.43 -10.60 14.10
C LYS A 138 1.86 -11.09 13.81
N GLN A 139 2.00 -12.21 13.09
CA GLN A 139 3.26 -12.78 12.64
C GLN A 139 3.91 -11.97 11.49
N ILE A 140 3.11 -11.19 10.75
CA ILE A 140 3.60 -10.30 9.71
C ILE A 140 3.93 -8.97 10.38
N LYS A 141 5.20 -8.82 10.79
CA LYS A 141 5.68 -7.70 11.60
C LYS A 141 5.23 -6.33 11.07
N ILE A 142 5.42 -6.06 9.78
CA ILE A 142 5.05 -4.76 9.20
C ILE A 142 3.55 -4.46 9.30
N VAL A 143 2.69 -5.47 9.20
CA VAL A 143 1.24 -5.31 9.38
C VAL A 143 0.91 -5.04 10.84
N TYR A 144 1.50 -5.81 11.76
CA TYR A 144 1.24 -5.65 13.18
C TYR A 144 1.73 -4.31 13.73
N ASP A 145 2.94 -3.90 13.36
CA ASP A 145 3.54 -2.64 13.79
C ASP A 145 2.72 -1.45 13.26
N THR A 146 2.29 -1.49 11.99
CA THR A 146 1.40 -0.46 11.40
C THR A 146 0.06 -0.42 12.14
N ALA A 147 -0.52 -1.57 12.47
CA ALA A 147 -1.78 -1.64 13.21
C ALA A 147 -1.66 -1.03 14.61
N CYS A 148 -0.52 -1.20 15.30
CA CYS A 148 -0.26 -0.56 16.58
C CYS A 148 -0.20 0.96 16.45
N LEU A 149 0.48 1.47 15.42
CA LEU A 149 0.53 2.91 15.13
C LEU A 149 -0.87 3.49 14.87
N LEU A 150 -1.68 2.83 14.04
CA LEU A 150 -3.06 3.23 13.78
C LEU A 150 -3.93 3.21 15.05
N SER A 151 -3.78 2.16 15.87
CA SER A 151 -4.49 2.01 17.14
C SER A 151 -4.19 3.18 18.09
N GLU A 152 -2.92 3.58 18.18
CA GLU A 152 -2.48 4.71 18.99
C GLU A 152 -2.94 6.05 18.42
N ARG A 153 -2.73 6.28 17.12
CA ARG A 153 -3.02 7.55 16.44
C ARG A 153 -4.48 7.96 16.50
N PHE A 154 -5.38 6.99 16.46
CA PHE A 154 -6.82 7.22 16.39
C PHE A 154 -7.58 6.75 17.63
N ASP A 155 -6.86 6.36 18.69
CA ASP A 155 -7.44 5.79 19.92
C ASP A 155 -8.40 4.61 19.65
N ILE A 156 -8.06 3.79 18.65
CA ILE A 156 -8.79 2.56 18.29
C ILE A 156 -8.30 1.48 19.25
N ASN A 157 -8.70 1.60 20.51
CA ASN A 157 -8.24 0.76 21.62
C ASN A 157 -8.27 -0.75 21.25
N GLY A 158 -7.15 -1.46 21.48
CA GLY A 158 -7.03 -2.89 21.18
C GLY A 158 -5.60 -3.43 20.99
N LEU A 159 -4.60 -2.55 20.83
CA LEU A 159 -3.18 -2.89 20.67
C LEU A 159 -2.28 -2.03 21.59
N PRO A 160 -1.01 -2.45 21.81
CA PRO A 160 -0.05 -1.68 22.60
C PRO A 160 0.23 -0.30 22.00
N ARG A 161 0.51 0.69 22.87
CA ARG A 161 0.92 2.04 22.49
C ARG A 161 2.45 2.16 22.54
N LEU A 162 3.01 2.94 21.63
CA LEU A 162 4.44 3.27 21.53
C LEU A 162 4.79 4.59 22.22
N GLY A 163 3.81 5.46 22.47
CA GLY A 163 3.99 6.74 23.16
C GLY A 163 4.55 7.84 22.25
N LEU A 164 4.21 7.81 20.96
CA LEU A 164 4.73 8.74 19.96
C LEU A 164 3.83 9.97 19.81
N GLY A 165 4.41 11.08 19.35
CA GLY A 165 3.65 12.29 19.02
C GLY A 165 2.78 12.11 17.77
N ILE A 166 1.72 12.90 17.62
CA ILE A 166 0.77 12.81 16.50
C ILE A 166 1.46 12.94 15.13
N GLU A 167 2.36 13.92 14.98
CA GLU A 167 3.08 14.13 13.72
C GLU A 167 4.02 12.96 13.39
N GLU A 168 4.67 12.39 14.40
CA GLU A 168 5.54 11.22 14.22
C GLU A 168 4.73 9.96 13.87
N LEU A 169 3.56 9.79 14.50
CA LEU A 169 2.62 8.73 14.16
C LEU A 169 2.16 8.84 12.71
N ASP A 170 1.71 10.01 12.27
CA ASP A 170 1.25 10.24 10.89
C ASP A 170 2.36 9.93 9.87
N SER A 171 3.59 10.41 10.12
CA SER A 171 4.74 10.11 9.26
C SER A 171 5.06 8.62 9.21
N LYS A 172 5.08 7.92 10.35
CA LYS A 172 5.41 6.49 10.41
C LYS A 172 4.31 5.62 9.81
N ILE A 173 3.04 5.96 9.99
CA ILE A 173 1.91 5.25 9.39
C ILE A 173 2.04 5.32 7.87
N MET A 174 2.22 6.51 7.31
CA MET A 174 2.39 6.69 5.87
C MET A 174 3.55 5.85 5.31
N GLU A 175 4.71 5.90 5.97
CA GLU A 175 5.89 5.15 5.56
C GLU A 175 5.65 3.63 5.63
N GLN A 176 5.11 3.12 6.74
CA GLN A 176 4.91 1.69 6.93
C GLN A 176 3.81 1.12 6.05
N GLU A 177 2.71 1.85 5.81
CA GLU A 177 1.68 1.43 4.86
C GLU A 177 2.23 1.30 3.44
N LEU A 178 3.03 2.29 3.00
CA LEU A 178 3.69 2.24 1.70
C LEU A 178 4.66 1.07 1.59
N MET A 179 5.45 0.82 2.64
CA MET A 179 6.35 -0.33 2.71
C MET A 179 5.59 -1.66 2.72
N ALA A 180 4.45 -1.75 3.41
CA ALA A 180 3.62 -2.95 3.46
C ALA A 180 3.05 -3.29 2.07
N ILE A 181 2.63 -2.26 1.32
CA ILE A 181 2.19 -2.39 -0.08
C ILE A 181 3.34 -2.88 -0.98
N ALA A 182 4.55 -2.35 -0.78
CA ALA A 182 5.70 -2.70 -1.62
C ALA A 182 6.25 -4.12 -1.37
N THR A 183 6.13 -4.63 -0.13
CA THR A 183 6.80 -5.86 0.30
C THR A 183 5.98 -7.12 0.06
N ILE A 184 4.65 -7.00 0.17
CA ILE A 184 3.77 -8.16 0.21
C ILE A 184 3.03 -8.24 -1.13
N LEU A 185 3.69 -8.91 -2.09
CA LEU A 185 3.18 -9.26 -3.43
C LEU A 185 2.64 -10.68 -3.44
#